data_AF-A0A7X8LLC2-F1
#
_entry.id   AF-A0A7X8LLC2-F1
#
_cell.length_a   1.000
_cell.length_b   1.000
_cell.length_c   1.000
_cell.angle_alpha   90.00
_cell.angle_beta   90.00
_cell.angle_gamma   90.00
#
_symmetry.space_group_name_H-M   'P 1'
#
loop_
_entity.id
_entity.type
_entity.pdbx_description
1 polymer ?
#
loop_
_entity_poly.entity_id
_entity_poly.type
_entity_poly.pdbx_seq_one_letter_code
_entity_poly.pdbx_strand_id
1 'polypeptide(L)'
;MPIEVGKGLQVGVLALQGSVMEHVQCLQKIPGIDIIQVRKPQQLSGIDGIILPGGESTTMGKLLRELGILEPLRELSCSWWKRISNSELTRPLCKE
;
A
#
# COMPACT_ATOMS: atom_id res chain seq x y z
N MET A 1 -1.61 -8.18 -29.11
CA MET A 1 -1.46 -6.73 -28.86
C MET A 1 -0.76 -6.59 -27.52
N PRO A 2 0.44 -6.01 -27.44
CA PRO A 2 1.06 -5.78 -26.15
C PRO A 2 0.27 -4.66 -25.47
N ILE A 3 -0.30 -5.00 -24.32
CA ILE A 3 -0.86 -4.04 -23.37
C ILE A 3 0.27 -3.06 -23.04
N GLU A 4 0.10 -1.78 -23.38
CA GLU A 4 1.02 -0.74 -22.94
C GLU A 4 0.91 -0.66 -21.42
N VAL A 5 1.89 -1.25 -20.73
CA VAL A 5 1.98 -1.18 -19.27
C VAL A 5 2.33 0.26 -18.95
N GLY A 6 1.31 1.05 -18.59
CA GLY A 6 1.49 2.38 -18.04
C GLY A 6 2.49 2.36 -16.88
N LYS A 7 3.07 3.53 -16.57
CA LYS A 7 4.03 3.79 -15.49
C LYS A 7 3.83 2.79 -14.33
N GLY A 8 4.84 1.96 -14.05
CA GLY A 8 4.73 0.84 -13.11
C GLY A 8 4.13 1.25 -11.77
N LEU A 9 3.24 0.42 -11.23
CA LEU A 9 2.55 0.66 -9.96
C LEU A 9 3.55 0.56 -8.82
N GLN A 10 3.68 1.63 -8.02
CA GLN A 10 4.53 1.63 -6.84
C GLN A 10 3.77 1.08 -5.64
N VAL A 11 4.12 -0.13 -5.19
CA VAL A 11 3.47 -0.80 -4.06
C VAL A 11 4.39 -0.82 -2.86
N GLY A 12 3.95 -0.15 -1.78
CA GLY A 12 4.61 -0.22 -0.48
C GLY A 12 4.30 -1.52 0.25
N VAL A 13 5.29 -2.18 0.84
CA VAL A 13 5.10 -3.30 1.78
C VAL A 13 5.64 -2.90 3.13
N LEU A 14 4.80 -2.90 4.16
CA LEU A 14 5.21 -2.50 5.51
C LEU A 14 6.21 -3.52 6.08
N ALA A 15 7.46 -3.09 6.27
CA ALA A 15 8.58 -3.96 6.64
C ALA A 15 9.06 -3.71 8.08
N LEU A 16 8.13 -3.66 9.04
CA LEU A 16 8.41 -3.39 10.45
C LEU A 16 8.62 -4.66 11.29
N GLN A 17 7.92 -5.74 10.96
CA GLN A 17 7.98 -7.00 11.70
C GLN A 17 7.42 -8.15 10.83
N GLY A 18 8.01 -9.35 10.93
CA GLY A 18 7.43 -10.59 10.39
C GLY A 18 7.53 -10.78 8.87
N SER A 19 6.79 -11.78 8.36
CA SER A 19 6.76 -12.37 6.99
C SER A 19 6.58 -11.39 5.83
N VAL A 20 7.55 -10.51 5.60
CA VAL A 20 7.56 -9.55 4.49
C VAL A 20 8.06 -10.19 3.20
N MET A 21 8.98 -11.17 3.31
CA MET A 21 9.67 -11.73 2.16
C MET A 21 8.70 -12.46 1.21
N GLU A 22 7.71 -13.17 1.76
CA GLU A 22 6.70 -13.89 1.01
C GLU A 22 5.84 -12.92 0.18
N HIS A 23 5.44 -11.78 0.75
CA HIS A 23 4.72 -10.73 0.03
C HIS A 23 5.58 -10.15 -1.11
N VAL A 24 6.85 -9.84 -0.83
CA VAL A 24 7.77 -9.31 -1.85
C VAL A 24 7.97 -10.32 -2.99
N GLN A 25 8.23 -11.59 -2.66
CA GLN A 25 8.43 -12.65 -3.65
C GLN A 25 7.19 -12.90 -4.51
N CYS A 26 5.99 -12.77 -3.95
CA CYS A 26 4.75 -12.86 -4.72
C CYS A 26 4.57 -11.69 -5.67
N LEU A 27 4.82 -10.45 -5.22
CA LEU A 27 4.66 -9.25 -6.03
C LEU A 27 5.71 -9.14 -7.15
N GLN A 28 6.94 -9.62 -6.92
CA GLN A 28 8.00 -9.61 -7.93
C GLN A 28 7.65 -10.44 -9.17
N LYS A 29 6.71 -11.38 -9.06
CA LYS A 29 6.24 -12.20 -10.19
C LYS A 29 5.26 -11.45 -11.10
N ILE A 30 4.78 -10.28 -10.68
CA ILE A 30 3.79 -9.50 -11.40
C ILE A 30 4.52 -8.40 -12.20
N PRO A 31 4.48 -8.43 -13.55
CA PRO A 31 5.11 -7.39 -14.35
C PRO A 31 4.43 -6.03 -14.15
N GLY A 32 5.22 -4.96 -14.10
CA GLY A 32 4.71 -3.60 -13.93
C GLY A 32 4.43 -3.18 -12.49
N ILE A 33 4.87 -3.94 -11.49
CA ILE A 33 4.83 -3.57 -10.07
C ILE A 33 6.26 -3.31 -9.56
N ASP A 34 6.48 -2.11 -9.03
CA ASP A 34 7.69 -1.73 -8.31
C ASP A 34 7.43 -1.77 -6.81
N ILE A 35 8.27 -2.49 -6.06
CA ILE A 35 8.05 -2.75 -4.63
C ILE A 35 8.95 -1.86 -3.78
N ILE A 36 8.34 -1.19 -2.80
CA ILE A 36 9.06 -0.37 -1.82
C ILE A 36 8.84 -0.97 -0.43
N GLN A 37 9.91 -1.38 0.25
CA GLN A 37 9.81 -1.77 1.66
C GLN A 37 9.70 -0.54 2.55
N VAL A 38 8.54 -0.33 3.16
CA VAL A 38 8.24 0.83 4.01
C VAL A 38 8.71 0.56 5.43
N ARG A 39 9.72 1.31 5.88
CA ARG A 39 10.25 1.32 7.26
C ARG A 39 10.26 2.71 7.88
N LYS A 40 10.09 3.75 7.06
CA LYS A 40 10.11 5.16 7.44
C LYS A 40 8.95 5.90 6.77
N PRO A 41 8.44 6.98 7.38
CA PRO A 41 7.35 7.78 6.83
C PRO A 41 7.58 8.27 5.40
N GLN A 42 8.82 8.67 5.08
CA GLN A 42 9.16 9.26 3.77
C GLN A 42 8.97 8.25 2.62
N GLN A 43 9.02 6.95 2.91
CA GLN A 43 8.85 5.89 1.93
C GLN A 43 7.39 5.64 1.56
N LEU A 44 6.44 6.28 2.26
CA LEU A 44 5.04 6.29 1.89
C LEU A 44 4.74 7.31 0.78
N SER A 45 5.66 8.23 0.50
CA SER A 45 5.47 9.24 -0.54
C SER A 45 5.57 8.61 -1.93
N GLY A 46 4.55 8.83 -2.76
CA GLY A 46 4.56 8.41 -4.17
C GLY A 46 4.10 6.96 -4.42
N ILE A 47 3.74 6.20 -3.39
CA ILE A 47 3.18 4.85 -3.58
C ILE A 47 1.72 4.93 -4.02
N ASP A 48 1.33 3.99 -4.89
CA ASP A 48 -0.02 3.81 -5.39
C ASP A 48 -0.87 2.88 -4.51
N GLY A 49 -0.20 2.09 -3.65
CA GLY A 49 -0.86 1.21 -2.70
C GLY A 49 0.09 0.75 -1.60
N ILE A 50 -0.47 0.21 -0.52
CA ILE A 50 0.30 -0.34 0.60
C ILE A 50 -0.25 -1.72 1.02
N ILE A 51 0.66 -2.62 1.33
CA ILE A 51 0.39 -3.94 1.90
C ILE A 51 0.81 -3.92 3.36
N LEU A 52 -0.15 -4.24 4.22
CA LEU A 52 0.07 -4.50 5.64
C LEU A 52 0.19 -6.02 5.81
N PRO A 53 1.39 -6.57 6.06
CA PRO A 53 1.56 -8.00 6.22
C PRO A 53 0.79 -8.50 7.46
N GLY A 54 0.50 -9.80 7.49
CA GLY A 54 -0.09 -10.43 8.68
C GLY A 54 0.87 -10.47 9.87
N GLY A 55 0.31 -10.57 11.09
CA GLY A 55 1.09 -10.70 12.32
C GLY A 55 0.32 -10.23 13.56
N GLU A 56 1.07 -9.78 14.56
CA GLU A 56 0.56 -9.22 15.82
C GLU A 56 0.13 -7.76 15.63
N SER A 57 -1.18 -7.52 15.44
CA SER A 57 -1.73 -6.18 15.17
C SER A 57 -1.42 -5.16 16.28
N THR A 58 -1.38 -5.60 17.54
CA THR A 58 -1.02 -4.77 18.70
C THR A 58 0.43 -4.28 18.60
N THR A 59 1.34 -5.17 18.23
CA THR A 59 2.77 -4.86 18.05
C THR A 59 2.96 -3.93 16.86
N MET A 60 2.29 -4.22 15.74
CA MET A 60 2.36 -3.39 14.55
C MET A 60 1.86 -1.97 14.81
N GLY A 61 0.74 -1.82 15.51
CA GLY A 61 0.20 -0.50 15.88
C GLY A 61 1.13 0.29 16.79
N LYS A 62 1.86 -0.37 17.71
CA LYS A 62 2.89 0.30 18.54
C LYS A 62 4.06 0.78 17.69
N LEU A 63 4.62 -0.10 16.85
CA LEU A 63 5.75 0.24 15.97
C LEU A 63 5.39 1.37 14.98
N LEU A 64 4.19 1.35 14.40
CA LEU A 64 3.72 2.41 13.50
C LEU A 64 3.64 3.77 14.19
N ARG A 65 3.26 3.80 15.48
CA ARG A 65 3.24 5.03 16.29
C ARG A 65 4.64 5.50 16.63
N GLU A 66 5.49 4.60 17.13
CA GLU A 66 6.87 4.91 17.54
C GLU A 66 7.72 5.43 16.36
N LEU A 67 7.49 4.89 15.16
CA LEU A 67 8.21 5.29 13.95
C LEU A 67 7.56 6.49 13.22
N GLY A 68 6.46 7.02 13.75
CA GLY A 68 5.74 8.16 13.15
C GLY A 68 5.10 7.86 11.79
N ILE A 69 4.83 6.58 11.48
CA ILE A 69 4.28 6.12 10.20
C ILE A 69 2.74 6.13 10.22
N LEU A 70 2.12 6.00 11.40
CA LEU A 70 0.68 5.86 11.54
C LEU A 70 -0.11 7.03 10.95
N GLU A 71 0.29 8.27 11.26
CA GLU A 71 -0.44 9.46 10.80
C GLU A 71 -0.33 9.65 9.28
N PRO A 72 0.87 9.62 8.67
CA PRO A 72 1.01 9.66 7.22
C PRO A 72 0.25 8.54 6.50
N LEU A 73 0.19 7.34 7.09
CA LEU A 73 -0.57 6.23 6.55
C LEU A 73 -2.08 6.51 6.55
N ARG A 74 -2.63 7.06 7.63
CA ARG A 74 -4.05 7.44 7.71
C ARG A 74 -4.41 8.50 6.68
N GLU A 75 -3.57 9.51 6.52
CA GLU A 75 -3.76 10.58 5.53
C GLU A 75 -3.78 10.03 4.10
N LEU A 76 -2.85 9.13 3.77
CA LEU A 76 -2.80 8.46 2.47
C LEU A 76 -4.03 7.60 2.21
N SER A 77 -4.43 6.77 3.18
CA SER A 77 -5.64 5.95 3.06
C SER A 77 -6.89 6.82 2.85
N CYS A 78 -7.00 7.96 3.55
CA CYS A 78 -8.10 8.89 3.36
C CYS A 78 -8.08 9.55 1.97
N SER A 79 -6.90 9.96 1.50
CA SER A 79 -6.71 10.54 0.17
C SER A 79 -7.10 9.54 -0.93
N TRP A 80 -6.63 8.30 -0.83
CA TRP A 80 -7.00 7.24 -1.76
C TRP A 80 -8.50 6.95 -1.73
N TRP A 81 -9.10 6.88 -0.55
CA TRP A 81 -10.54 6.68 -0.42
C TRP A 81 -11.33 7.79 -1.14
N LYS A 82 -10.97 9.06 -0.95
CA LYS A 82 -11.61 10.19 -1.65
C LYS A 82 -11.45 10.08 -3.17
N ARG A 83 -10.27 9.67 -3.66
CA ARG A 83 -10.01 9.44 -5.10
C ARG A 83 -10.88 8.32 -5.66
N ILE A 84 -11.00 7.22 -4.90
CA ILE A 84 -11.84 6.08 -5.27
C ILE A 84 -13.31 6.51 -5.28
N SER A 85 -13.82 7.15 -4.22
CA SER A 85 -15.22 7.56 -4.12
C SER A 85 -15.65 8.60 -5.17
N ASN A 86 -14.74 9.44 -5.66
CA ASN A 86 -15.01 10.41 -6.73
C ASN A 86 -14.77 9.85 -8.14
N SER A 87 -14.34 8.59 -8.27
CA SER A 87 -14.14 7.94 -9.56
C SER A 87 -15.47 7.45 -10.13
N GLU A 88 -15.71 7.67 -11.43
CA GLU A 88 -16.88 7.12 -12.13
C GLU A 88 -16.98 5.59 -12.05
N LEU A 89 -15.85 4.91 -11.79
CA LEU A 89 -15.75 3.45 -11.64
C LEU A 89 -16.37 2.87 -10.36
N THR A 90 -16.59 3.66 -9.28
CA THR A 90 -17.17 3.13 -8.02
C THR A 90 -18.66 3.40 -7.82
N ARG A 91 -19.29 4.19 -8.71
CA ARG A 91 -20.74 4.44 -8.67
C ARG A 91 -21.63 3.19 -8.75
N PRO A 92 -21.28 2.09 -9.45
CA PRO A 92 -22.15 0.91 -9.52
C PRO A 92 -22.05 -0.04 -8.31
N LEU A 93 -21.04 0.07 -7.44
CA LEU A 93 -20.86 -0.85 -6.30
C LEU A 93 -21.58 -0.40 -5.00
N CYS A 94 -22.17 0.79 -4.99
CA CYS A 94 -22.96 1.34 -3.87
C CYS A 94 -24.48 1.37 -4.16
N LYS A 95 -24.95 0.57 -5.11
CA LYS A 95 -26.38 0.29 -5.28
C LYS A 95 -26.62 -1.18 -4.96
N GLU A 96 -26.87 -1.45 -3.69
CA GLU A 96 -27.93 -2.31 -3.13
C GLU A 96 -27.86 -2.30 -1.61
#